data_AF-A0A3M6VG38-F1
#
_entry.id   AF-A0A3M6VG38-F1
#
_cell.length_a   1.000
_cell.length_b   1.000
_cell.length_c   1.000
_cell.angle_alpha   90.00
_cell.angle_beta   90.00
_cell.angle_gamma   90.00
#
_symmetry.space_group_name_H-M   'P 1'
#
loop_
_entity.id
_entity.type
_entity.pdbx_description
1 polymer ?
#
loop_
_entity_poly.entity_id
_entity_poly.type
_entity_poly.pdbx_seq_one_letter_code
_entity_poly.pdbx_strand_id
1 'polypeptide(L)'
;MLDKSTEDSATTELAMKLQDGWIESKVKQAGVPTDEVINHVLKLITLDDNVLRSPRFMAYFELLKRKHDTNDDGLNLSMAIGLGYRYGTNDAAFFEMLEKSTEDSATRSIAIRIQDGYVKLGINANVTLYSMLQMLHLQKYDHNVLRTPRFKLWVKYVTTLHNTFSEEAQMVAMAKAMARTSDDDFLMMLDMSTKDIATEELAMKLQDGWIESKVKQAGVPTDEVINHVLNLITLDDNVLSSPRFMAYFELLKRKHGTNVDDLYVRLADGLWSRYGTNDAAFLEMLKISKEASATEELATKLESGWKKIRVNKREYLPMK
;
A
#
# COMPACT_ATOMS: atom_id res chain seq x y z
N MET A 1 6.75 -5.67 58.71
CA MET A 1 6.99 -5.05 57.39
C MET A 1 8.35 -5.53 56.92
N LEU A 2 8.42 -6.01 55.67
CA LEU A 2 9.49 -6.78 55.00
C LEU A 2 9.18 -8.28 54.87
N ASP A 3 9.46 -8.75 53.65
CA ASP A 3 9.45 -10.12 53.12
C ASP A 3 8.14 -10.74 52.63
N LYS A 4 7.63 -10.19 51.50
CA LYS A 4 6.73 -10.92 50.57
C LYS A 4 7.11 -10.73 49.09
N SER A 5 8.23 -10.08 48.79
CA SER A 5 8.60 -9.71 47.40
C SER A 5 9.73 -10.56 46.81
N THR A 6 10.34 -11.46 47.58
CA THR A 6 11.52 -12.27 47.18
C THR A 6 11.16 -13.72 46.82
N GLU A 7 10.12 -14.29 47.45
CA GLU A 7 9.62 -15.65 47.16
C GLU A 7 9.04 -15.78 45.74
N ASP A 8 8.40 -14.73 45.22
CA ASP A 8 7.77 -14.75 43.89
C ASP A 8 8.81 -14.67 42.76
N SER A 9 9.88 -13.89 42.94
CA SER A 9 10.97 -13.80 41.95
C SER A 9 11.83 -15.06 41.89
N ALA A 10 12.16 -15.64 43.04
CA ALA A 10 12.98 -16.86 43.09
C ALA A 10 12.22 -18.09 42.52
N THR A 11 10.92 -18.16 42.79
CA THR A 11 10.04 -19.21 42.23
C THR A 11 9.89 -19.06 40.72
N THR A 12 9.81 -17.82 40.22
CA THR A 12 9.76 -17.54 38.79
C THR A 12 11.08 -17.90 38.08
N GLU A 13 12.23 -17.59 38.66
CA GLU A 13 13.54 -17.91 38.08
C GLU A 13 13.77 -19.43 38.00
N LEU A 14 13.41 -20.18 39.05
CA LEU A 14 13.52 -21.63 39.05
C LEU A 14 12.61 -22.25 37.97
N ALA A 15 11.38 -21.76 37.84
CA ALA A 15 10.45 -22.22 36.81
C ALA A 15 11.00 -21.97 35.40
N MET A 16 11.60 -20.80 35.15
CA MET A 16 12.24 -20.48 33.87
C MET A 16 13.40 -21.43 33.55
N LYS A 17 14.28 -21.70 34.52
CA LYS A 17 15.40 -22.65 34.33
C LYS A 17 14.92 -24.07 34.01
N LEU A 18 13.87 -24.54 34.69
CA LEU A 18 13.27 -25.85 34.41
C LEU A 18 12.66 -25.91 33.00
N GLN A 19 11.99 -24.84 32.57
CA GLN A 19 11.47 -24.73 31.22
C GLN A 19 12.60 -24.75 30.18
N ASP A 20 13.65 -23.97 30.37
CA ASP A 20 14.77 -23.89 29.43
C ASP A 20 15.52 -25.22 29.34
N GLY A 21 15.74 -25.89 30.47
CA GLY A 21 16.31 -27.24 30.50
C GLY A 21 15.44 -28.28 29.79
N TRP A 22 14.11 -28.19 29.91
CA TRP A 22 13.18 -29.04 29.15
C TRP A 22 13.26 -28.76 27.65
N ILE A 23 13.29 -27.49 27.24
CA ILE A 23 13.42 -27.07 25.83
C ILE A 23 14.72 -27.65 25.24
N GLU A 24 15.85 -27.45 25.93
CA GLU A 24 17.15 -27.96 25.47
C GLU A 24 17.15 -29.48 25.29
N SER A 25 16.53 -30.20 26.22
CA SER A 25 16.38 -31.66 26.12
C SER A 25 15.59 -32.06 24.86
N LYS A 26 14.49 -31.37 24.57
CA LYS A 26 13.68 -31.61 23.36
C LYS A 26 14.40 -31.24 22.06
N VAL A 27 15.19 -30.17 22.07
CA VAL A 27 16.03 -29.80 20.91
C VAL A 27 17.12 -30.84 20.67
N LYS A 28 17.72 -31.44 21.71
CA LYS A 28 18.76 -32.48 21.58
C LYS A 28 18.21 -33.87 21.23
N GLN A 29 16.93 -34.12 21.50
CA GLN A 29 16.30 -35.41 21.22
C GLN A 29 16.30 -35.71 19.71
N ALA A 30 16.68 -36.93 19.32
CA ALA A 30 16.68 -37.39 17.92
C ALA A 30 15.25 -37.71 17.41
N GLY A 31 15.03 -37.54 16.11
CA GLY A 31 13.76 -37.81 15.43
C GLY A 31 12.97 -36.54 15.06
N VAL A 32 11.81 -36.74 14.40
CA VAL A 32 10.91 -35.65 13.98
C VAL A 32 10.16 -35.12 15.21
N PRO A 33 10.24 -33.82 15.54
CA PRO A 33 9.50 -33.25 16.67
C PRO A 33 7.99 -33.31 16.48
N THR A 34 7.25 -33.58 17.56
CA THR A 34 5.77 -33.58 17.53
C THR A 34 5.22 -32.15 17.58
N ASP A 35 4.00 -31.98 17.06
CA ASP A 35 3.28 -30.70 17.13
C ASP A 35 3.05 -30.22 18.56
N GLU A 36 2.82 -31.15 19.50
CA GLU A 36 2.66 -30.82 20.91
C GLU A 36 3.92 -30.16 21.48
N VAL A 37 5.11 -30.70 21.18
CA VAL A 37 6.39 -30.14 21.64
C VAL A 37 6.60 -28.76 21.03
N ILE A 38 6.41 -28.61 19.72
CA ILE A 38 6.56 -27.33 19.01
C ILE A 38 5.62 -26.27 19.59
N ASN A 39 4.34 -26.61 19.77
CA ASN A 39 3.33 -25.70 20.31
C ASN A 39 3.60 -25.34 21.77
N HIS A 40 4.15 -26.25 22.57
CA HIS A 40 4.55 -25.95 23.94
C HIS A 40 5.70 -24.94 23.96
N VAL A 41 6.75 -25.12 23.16
CA VAL A 41 7.86 -24.15 23.07
C VAL A 41 7.35 -22.78 22.60
N LEU A 42 6.51 -22.73 21.57
CA LEU A 42 5.89 -21.51 21.08
C LEU A 42 5.16 -20.73 22.19
N LYS A 43 4.47 -21.44 23.09
CA LYS A 43 3.75 -20.83 24.23
C LYS A 43 4.67 -20.18 25.28
N LEU A 44 5.96 -20.50 25.26
CA LEU A 44 6.96 -19.98 26.19
C LEU A 44 7.73 -18.77 25.64
N ILE A 45 7.51 -18.40 24.36
CA ILE A 45 8.15 -17.26 23.72
C ILE A 45 7.38 -15.98 24.08
N THR A 46 8.07 -15.00 24.65
CA THR A 46 7.54 -13.66 24.92
C THR A 46 7.80 -12.74 23.74
N LEU A 47 6.84 -11.84 23.45
CA LEU A 47 7.05 -10.82 22.43
C LEU A 47 7.87 -9.67 23.02
N ASP A 48 9.03 -9.42 22.46
CA ASP A 48 9.87 -8.26 22.72
C ASP A 48 10.69 -7.92 21.45
N ASP A 49 11.39 -6.80 21.44
CA ASP A 49 12.16 -6.32 20.28
C ASP A 49 13.32 -7.25 19.87
N ASN A 50 13.72 -8.20 20.73
CA ASN A 50 14.80 -9.16 20.49
C ASN A 50 14.27 -10.61 20.38
N VAL A 51 12.96 -10.81 20.21
CA VAL A 51 12.35 -12.15 20.24
C VAL A 51 13.02 -13.12 19.28
N LEU A 52 13.41 -12.67 18.08
CA LEU A 52 14.07 -13.50 17.07
C LEU A 52 15.50 -13.90 17.43
N ARG A 53 16.09 -13.29 18.47
CA ARG A 53 17.38 -13.66 19.07
C ARG A 53 17.24 -14.51 20.33
N SER A 54 16.03 -14.59 20.89
CA SER A 54 15.81 -15.28 22.15
C SER A 54 16.16 -16.78 22.02
N PRO A 55 16.78 -17.39 23.03
CA PRO A 55 17.08 -18.83 23.01
C PRO A 55 15.83 -19.70 22.78
N ARG A 56 14.69 -19.28 23.34
CA ARG A 56 13.40 -19.97 23.17
C ARG A 56 12.88 -19.89 21.73
N PHE A 57 13.03 -18.75 21.05
CA PHE A 57 12.71 -18.65 19.63
C PHE A 57 13.65 -19.50 18.77
N MET A 58 14.96 -19.47 19.04
CA MET A 58 15.92 -20.30 18.30
C MET A 58 15.65 -21.80 18.47
N ALA A 59 15.25 -22.22 19.68
CA ALA A 59 14.78 -23.57 19.91
C ALA A 59 13.53 -23.89 19.07
N TYR A 60 12.52 -23.02 19.07
CA TYR A 60 11.32 -23.19 18.24
C TYR A 60 11.65 -23.29 16.74
N PHE A 61 12.52 -22.41 16.24
CA PHE A 61 12.99 -22.43 14.86
C PHE A 61 13.68 -23.76 14.53
N GLU A 62 14.56 -24.25 15.39
CA GLU A 62 15.26 -25.52 15.18
C GLU A 62 14.29 -26.73 15.21
N LEU A 63 13.28 -26.71 16.09
CA LEU A 63 12.25 -27.75 16.11
C LEU A 63 11.45 -27.77 14.78
N LEU A 64 11.04 -26.62 14.28
CA LEU A 64 10.35 -26.52 12.99
C LEU A 64 11.26 -26.93 11.83
N LYS A 65 12.51 -26.49 11.84
CA LYS A 65 13.49 -26.84 10.82
C LYS A 65 13.68 -28.34 10.75
N ARG A 66 13.79 -29.05 11.89
CA ARG A 66 13.86 -30.51 11.90
C ARG A 66 12.56 -31.18 11.44
N LYS A 67 11.40 -30.59 11.73
CA LYS A 67 10.10 -31.11 11.26
C LYS A 67 9.97 -31.03 9.74
N HIS A 68 10.43 -29.94 9.14
CA HIS A 68 10.31 -29.67 7.70
C HIS A 68 11.56 -30.05 6.89
N ASP A 69 12.65 -30.39 7.57
CA ASP A 69 13.96 -30.71 6.99
C ASP A 69 14.42 -29.61 6.01
N THR A 70 14.66 -29.97 4.74
CA THR A 70 15.09 -29.05 3.66
C THR A 70 13.94 -28.30 2.99
N ASN A 71 12.68 -28.53 3.40
CA ASN A 71 11.51 -27.85 2.86
C ASN A 71 11.34 -26.45 3.49
N ASP A 72 12.03 -25.47 2.90
CA ASP A 72 11.93 -24.06 3.29
C ASP A 72 10.49 -23.52 3.21
N ASP A 73 9.67 -24.02 2.29
CA ASP A 73 8.31 -23.56 2.13
C ASP A 73 7.41 -23.99 3.29
N GLY A 74 7.51 -25.25 3.69
CA GLY A 74 6.82 -25.80 4.85
C GLY A 74 7.28 -25.13 6.15
N LEU A 75 8.59 -24.92 6.31
CA LEU A 75 9.17 -24.22 7.46
C LEU A 75 8.61 -22.79 7.60
N ASN A 76 8.67 -22.01 6.51
CA ASN A 76 8.21 -20.62 6.52
C ASN A 76 6.70 -20.54 6.82
N LEU A 77 5.89 -21.41 6.20
CA LEU A 77 4.45 -21.46 6.45
C LEU A 77 4.13 -21.82 7.92
N SER A 78 4.81 -22.82 8.50
CA SER A 78 4.61 -23.20 9.90
C SER A 78 5.02 -22.12 10.89
N MET A 79 6.09 -21.36 10.58
CA MET A 79 6.46 -20.19 11.39
C MET A 79 5.36 -19.13 11.37
N ALA A 80 4.82 -18.80 10.19
CA ALA A 80 3.75 -17.81 10.09
C ALA A 80 2.47 -18.26 10.81
N ILE A 81 2.07 -19.53 10.66
CA ILE A 81 0.89 -20.09 11.36
C ILE A 81 1.09 -20.04 12.88
N GLY A 82 2.23 -20.51 13.38
CA GLY A 82 2.49 -20.56 14.82
C GLY A 82 2.57 -19.16 15.44
N LEU A 83 3.35 -18.27 14.83
CA LEU A 83 3.49 -16.89 15.33
C LEU A 83 2.18 -16.11 15.20
N GLY A 84 1.41 -16.31 14.13
CA GLY A 84 0.08 -15.72 13.96
C GLY A 84 -0.92 -16.23 15.01
N TYR A 85 -0.87 -17.51 15.39
CA TYR A 85 -1.67 -18.04 16.50
C TYR A 85 -1.24 -17.47 17.86
N ARG A 86 0.07 -17.29 18.06
CA ARG A 86 0.65 -16.83 19.33
C ARG A 86 0.43 -15.35 19.60
N TYR A 87 0.70 -14.51 18.61
CA TYR A 87 0.70 -13.05 18.74
C TYR A 87 -0.51 -12.40 18.07
N GLY A 88 -1.30 -13.16 17.32
CA GLY A 88 -2.41 -12.63 16.53
C GLY A 88 -1.94 -12.23 15.14
N THR A 89 -2.71 -12.61 14.11
CA THR A 89 -2.36 -12.31 12.72
C THR A 89 -2.47 -10.83 12.38
N ASN A 90 -3.12 -10.01 13.21
CA ASN A 90 -3.31 -8.57 12.99
C ASN A 90 -2.65 -7.74 14.11
N ASP A 91 -1.62 -8.23 14.81
CA ASP A 91 -0.93 -7.45 15.83
C ASP A 91 0.09 -6.50 15.20
N ALA A 92 -0.15 -5.19 15.34
CA ALA A 92 0.73 -4.15 14.81
C ALA A 92 2.12 -4.20 15.43
N ALA A 93 2.23 -4.51 16.73
CA ALA A 93 3.52 -4.58 17.43
C ALA A 93 4.35 -5.76 16.92
N PHE A 94 3.71 -6.87 16.57
CA PHE A 94 4.38 -8.03 15.98
C PHE A 94 4.97 -7.70 14.59
N PHE A 95 4.19 -7.07 13.71
CA PHE A 95 4.72 -6.70 12.39
C PHE A 95 5.75 -5.57 12.45
N GLU A 96 5.65 -4.64 13.41
CA GLU A 96 6.70 -3.64 13.67
C GLU A 96 8.01 -4.29 14.15
N MET A 97 7.93 -5.29 15.04
CA MET A 97 9.09 -6.08 15.46
C MET A 97 9.72 -6.82 14.27
N LEU A 98 8.92 -7.43 13.39
CA LEU A 98 9.44 -8.08 12.18
C LEU A 98 10.11 -7.06 11.25
N GLU A 99 9.51 -5.89 11.08
CA GLU A 99 10.06 -4.77 10.31
C GLU A 99 11.44 -4.37 10.84
N LYS A 100 11.58 -4.05 12.13
CA LYS A 100 12.88 -3.76 12.76
C LYS A 100 13.87 -4.91 12.61
N SER A 101 13.40 -6.15 12.74
CA SER A 101 14.24 -7.34 12.61
C SER A 101 14.79 -7.56 11.20
N THR A 102 14.19 -6.97 10.16
CA THR A 102 14.76 -6.99 8.80
C THR A 102 15.94 -6.03 8.63
N GLU A 103 16.06 -5.03 9.50
CA GLU A 103 17.15 -4.03 9.45
C GLU A 103 18.42 -4.57 10.10
N ASP A 104 18.30 -5.47 11.07
CA ASP A 104 19.43 -6.09 11.77
C ASP A 104 19.95 -7.34 11.02
N SER A 105 21.25 -7.35 10.68
CA SER A 105 21.85 -8.45 9.92
C SER A 105 21.76 -9.82 10.58
N ALA A 106 21.69 -9.89 11.91
CA ALA A 106 21.62 -11.16 12.64
C ALA A 106 20.23 -11.80 12.60
N THR A 107 19.17 -11.00 12.48
CA THR A 107 17.78 -11.47 12.48
C THR A 107 17.12 -11.41 11.10
N ARG A 108 17.72 -10.68 10.15
CA ARG A 108 17.16 -10.42 8.82
C ARG A 108 16.70 -11.67 8.08
N SER A 109 17.51 -12.71 8.06
CA SER A 109 17.17 -13.95 7.32
C SER A 109 15.94 -14.65 7.91
N ILE A 110 15.82 -14.69 9.23
CA ILE A 110 14.68 -15.27 9.95
C ILE A 110 13.43 -14.39 9.74
N ALA A 111 13.58 -13.07 9.86
CA ALA A 111 12.48 -12.14 9.65
C ALA A 111 11.88 -12.27 8.24
N ILE A 112 12.73 -12.32 7.20
CA ILE A 112 12.30 -12.54 5.81
C ILE A 112 11.59 -13.89 5.66
N ARG A 113 12.08 -14.97 6.28
CA ARG A 113 11.42 -16.28 6.24
C ARG A 113 10.02 -16.25 6.85
N ILE A 114 9.84 -15.55 7.98
CA ILE A 114 8.53 -15.37 8.60
C ILE A 114 7.60 -14.58 7.65
N GLN A 115 8.09 -13.49 7.07
CA GLN A 115 7.36 -12.69 6.09
C GLN A 115 6.91 -13.52 4.88
N ASP A 116 7.78 -14.39 4.36
CA ASP A 116 7.47 -15.30 3.25
C ASP A 116 6.42 -16.33 3.63
N GLY A 117 6.42 -16.76 4.89
CA GLY A 117 5.37 -17.57 5.48
C GLY A 117 4.01 -16.86 5.45
N TYR A 118 3.97 -15.57 5.81
CA TYR A 118 2.73 -14.78 5.78
C TYR A 118 2.20 -14.56 4.36
N VAL A 119 3.08 -14.37 3.37
CA VAL A 119 2.69 -14.32 1.95
C VAL A 119 2.01 -15.64 1.55
N LYS A 120 2.65 -16.78 1.84
CA LYS A 120 2.10 -18.11 1.53
C LYS A 120 0.80 -18.38 2.25
N LEU A 121 0.72 -18.06 3.55
CA LEU A 121 -0.48 -18.22 4.34
C LEU A 121 -1.64 -17.41 3.74
N GLY A 122 -1.38 -16.15 3.38
CA GLY A 122 -2.38 -15.28 2.75
C GLY A 122 -2.87 -15.82 1.40
N ILE A 123 -1.98 -16.38 0.58
CA ILE A 123 -2.34 -16.98 -0.71
C ILE A 123 -3.17 -18.25 -0.48
N ASN A 124 -2.71 -19.17 0.37
CA ASN A 124 -3.40 -20.43 0.66
C ASN A 124 -4.79 -20.20 1.27
N ALA A 125 -4.95 -19.14 2.05
CA ALA A 125 -6.23 -18.77 2.67
C ALA A 125 -7.10 -17.86 1.78
N ASN A 126 -6.69 -17.57 0.54
CA ASN A 126 -7.39 -16.65 -0.39
C ASN A 126 -7.72 -15.29 0.25
N VAL A 127 -6.80 -14.75 1.04
CA VAL A 127 -6.94 -13.42 1.64
C VAL A 127 -7.08 -12.39 0.51
N THR A 128 -7.94 -11.38 0.68
CA THR A 128 -8.03 -10.32 -0.34
C THR A 128 -6.89 -9.32 -0.19
N LEU A 129 -6.51 -8.60 -1.26
CA LEU A 129 -5.49 -7.54 -1.17
C LEU A 129 -5.80 -6.52 -0.07
N TYR A 130 -7.08 -6.13 0.06
CA TYR A 130 -7.53 -5.21 1.10
C TYR A 130 -7.44 -5.83 2.51
N SER A 131 -7.83 -7.09 2.67
CA SER A 131 -7.70 -7.78 3.97
C SER A 131 -6.24 -7.92 4.41
N MET A 132 -5.32 -8.23 3.48
CA MET A 132 -3.88 -8.25 3.77
C MET A 132 -3.36 -6.84 4.12
N LEU A 133 -3.85 -5.79 3.44
CA LEU A 133 -3.51 -4.41 3.75
C LEU A 133 -3.92 -4.04 5.18
N GLN A 134 -5.14 -4.42 5.60
CA GLN A 134 -5.65 -4.23 6.96
C GLN A 134 -4.84 -5.02 8.00
N MET A 135 -4.48 -6.26 7.68
CA MET A 135 -3.66 -7.11 8.55
C MET A 135 -2.29 -6.47 8.84
N LEU A 136 -1.71 -5.80 7.85
CA LEU A 136 -0.41 -5.12 7.94
C LEU A 136 -0.52 -3.67 8.47
N HIS A 137 -1.72 -3.21 8.81
CA HIS A 137 -2.00 -1.86 9.33
C HIS A 137 -1.57 -0.73 8.38
N LEU A 138 -1.73 -0.95 7.08
CA LEU A 138 -1.33 -0.01 6.02
C LEU A 138 -2.46 0.96 5.59
N GLN A 139 -3.62 0.91 6.24
CA GLN A 139 -4.77 1.78 5.95
C GLN A 139 -4.62 3.20 6.50
N LYS A 140 -3.63 3.44 7.37
CA LYS A 140 -3.28 4.79 7.83
C LYS A 140 -2.27 5.34 6.85
N TYR A 141 -2.72 6.22 5.96
CA TYR A 141 -1.89 6.84 4.94
C TYR A 141 -0.99 7.92 5.55
N ASP A 142 0.06 7.50 6.27
CA ASP A 142 1.17 8.39 6.56
C ASP A 142 2.04 8.59 5.30
N HIS A 143 2.79 9.70 5.24
CA HIS A 143 3.60 10.05 4.08
C HIS A 143 4.80 9.11 3.85
N ASN A 144 5.11 8.22 4.79
CA ASN A 144 6.21 7.26 4.70
C ASN A 144 5.71 5.82 4.45
N VAL A 145 4.39 5.61 4.30
CA VAL A 145 3.80 4.26 4.24
C VAL A 145 4.44 3.41 3.15
N LEU A 146 4.73 3.99 1.99
CA LEU A 146 5.36 3.32 0.84
C LEU A 146 6.79 2.84 1.11
N ARG A 147 7.46 3.39 2.14
CA ARG A 147 8.84 3.03 2.53
C ARG A 147 8.88 1.91 3.56
N THR A 148 7.78 1.70 4.29
CA THR A 148 7.73 0.75 5.40
C THR A 148 8.00 -0.68 4.91
N PRO A 149 8.81 -1.49 5.63
CA PRO A 149 8.91 -2.93 5.39
C PRO A 149 7.57 -3.66 5.37
N ARG A 150 6.55 -3.19 6.11
CA ARG A 150 5.18 -3.72 6.00
C ARG A 150 4.56 -3.48 4.61
N PHE A 151 4.74 -2.31 4.03
CA PHE A 151 4.32 -2.06 2.65
C PHE A 151 5.09 -2.93 1.65
N LYS A 152 6.39 -3.13 1.84
CA LYS A 152 7.18 -4.05 0.99
C LYS A 152 6.67 -5.49 1.08
N LEU A 153 6.26 -5.95 2.26
CA LEU A 153 5.62 -7.24 2.45
C LEU A 153 4.28 -7.33 1.70
N TRP A 154 3.45 -6.28 1.79
CA TRP A 154 2.20 -6.22 1.06
C TRP A 154 2.40 -6.24 -0.47
N VAL A 155 3.38 -5.49 -0.98
CA VAL A 155 3.77 -5.53 -2.39
C VAL A 155 4.21 -6.94 -2.77
N LYS A 156 5.09 -7.58 -1.99
CA LYS A 156 5.51 -8.97 -2.23
C LYS A 156 4.33 -9.93 -2.28
N TYR A 157 3.35 -9.74 -1.40
CA TYR A 157 2.12 -10.52 -1.42
C TYR A 157 1.34 -10.34 -2.72
N VAL A 158 1.10 -9.09 -3.14
CA VAL A 158 0.36 -8.79 -4.38
C VAL A 158 1.09 -9.36 -5.60
N THR A 159 2.40 -9.15 -5.71
CA THR A 159 3.19 -9.62 -6.87
C THR A 159 3.29 -11.15 -6.91
N THR A 160 3.28 -11.82 -5.75
CA THR A 160 3.24 -13.29 -5.69
C THR A 160 1.86 -13.82 -6.06
N LEU A 161 0.79 -13.22 -5.54
CA LEU A 161 -0.60 -13.62 -5.82
C LEU A 161 -0.96 -13.39 -7.30
N HIS A 162 -0.49 -12.30 -7.88
CA HIS A 162 -0.77 -11.88 -9.26
C HIS A 162 0.48 -12.00 -10.15
N ASN A 163 1.29 -13.04 -9.97
CA ASN A 163 2.56 -13.22 -10.69
C ASN A 163 2.42 -13.36 -12.21
N THR A 164 1.22 -13.68 -12.71
CA THR A 164 0.91 -13.75 -14.14
C THR A 164 0.37 -12.43 -14.72
N PHE A 165 0.09 -11.45 -13.87
CA PHE A 165 -0.42 -10.14 -14.30
C PHE A 165 0.74 -9.25 -14.74
N SER A 166 0.47 -8.34 -15.69
CA SER A 166 1.44 -7.29 -16.02
C SER A 166 1.66 -6.35 -14.83
N GLU A 167 2.76 -5.61 -14.82
CA GLU A 167 3.05 -4.63 -13.77
C GLU A 167 1.91 -3.61 -13.64
N GLU A 168 1.36 -3.13 -14.77
CA GLU A 168 0.25 -2.18 -14.80
C GLU A 168 -1.01 -2.77 -14.14
N ALA A 169 -1.34 -4.02 -14.45
CA ALA A 169 -2.47 -4.71 -13.85
C ALA A 169 -2.29 -4.94 -12.34
N GLN A 170 -1.06 -5.16 -11.87
CA GLN A 170 -0.74 -5.21 -10.45
C GLN A 170 -0.91 -3.83 -9.80
N MET A 171 -0.43 -2.76 -10.43
CA MET A 171 -0.60 -1.38 -9.93
C MET A 171 -2.08 -0.98 -9.83
N VAL A 172 -2.90 -1.36 -10.82
CA VAL A 172 -4.35 -1.16 -10.78
C VAL A 172 -4.97 -1.90 -9.59
N ALA A 173 -4.58 -3.15 -9.35
CA ALA A 173 -5.08 -3.95 -8.24
C ALA A 173 -4.65 -3.36 -6.88
N MET A 174 -3.40 -2.89 -6.77
CA MET A 174 -2.88 -2.22 -5.58
C MET A 174 -3.64 -0.92 -5.30
N ALA A 175 -3.74 -0.05 -6.31
CA ALA A 175 -4.43 1.23 -6.20
C ALA A 175 -5.90 1.06 -5.79
N LYS A 176 -6.61 0.07 -6.35
CA LYS A 176 -7.98 -0.26 -5.93
C LYS A 176 -8.09 -0.71 -4.48
N ALA A 177 -7.12 -1.51 -4.01
CA ALA A 177 -7.13 -2.01 -2.65
C ALA A 177 -6.84 -0.87 -1.65
N MET A 178 -5.88 0.00 -1.96
CA MET A 178 -5.54 1.16 -1.12
C MET A 178 -6.66 2.20 -1.16
N ALA A 179 -7.13 2.63 -2.34
CA ALA A 179 -8.17 3.65 -2.45
C ALA A 179 -9.57 3.19 -1.98
N ARG A 180 -9.73 1.95 -1.49
CA ARG A 180 -11.02 1.38 -1.11
C ARG A 180 -11.72 2.15 0.01
N THR A 181 -10.96 2.78 0.92
CA THR A 181 -11.54 3.54 2.04
C THR A 181 -11.83 4.99 1.67
N SER A 182 -10.94 5.62 0.93
CA SER A 182 -11.00 7.04 0.56
C SER A 182 -10.07 7.27 -0.63
N ASP A 183 -10.63 7.72 -1.76
CA ASP A 183 -9.84 8.15 -2.91
C ASP A 183 -9.01 9.39 -2.56
N ASP A 184 -9.61 10.35 -1.83
CA ASP A 184 -8.97 11.61 -1.44
C ASP A 184 -7.75 11.37 -0.54
N ASP A 185 -7.88 10.59 0.53
CA ASP A 185 -6.76 10.34 1.45
C ASP A 185 -5.62 9.56 0.76
N PHE A 186 -5.99 8.62 -0.12
CA PHE A 186 -5.03 7.86 -0.90
C PHE A 186 -4.25 8.76 -1.87
N LEU A 187 -4.95 9.57 -2.66
CA LEU A 187 -4.32 10.48 -3.61
C LEU A 187 -3.49 11.57 -2.91
N MET A 188 -3.93 12.06 -1.75
CA MET A 188 -3.17 13.00 -0.93
C MET A 188 -1.85 12.39 -0.42
N MET A 189 -1.86 11.14 0.01
CA MET A 189 -0.63 10.42 0.39
C MET A 189 0.31 10.22 -0.79
N LEU A 190 -0.22 9.91 -1.97
CA LEU A 190 0.60 9.79 -3.17
C LEU A 190 1.20 11.13 -3.60
N ASP A 191 0.47 12.26 -3.50
CA ASP A 191 1.02 13.59 -3.78
C ASP A 191 2.15 14.01 -2.82
N MET A 192 2.12 13.53 -1.57
CA MET A 192 3.26 13.70 -0.67
C MET A 192 4.42 12.78 -1.07
N SER A 193 4.12 11.54 -1.46
CA SER A 193 5.11 10.53 -1.83
C SER A 193 5.82 10.83 -3.16
N THR A 194 5.20 11.60 -4.07
CA THR A 194 5.85 12.06 -5.31
C THR A 194 6.95 13.09 -5.06
N LYS A 195 7.01 13.69 -3.87
CA LYS A 195 8.02 14.71 -3.51
C LYS A 195 9.31 14.10 -2.92
N ASP A 196 9.31 12.79 -2.66
CA ASP A 196 10.48 12.04 -2.17
C ASP A 196 11.01 11.13 -3.30
N ILE A 197 12.27 11.34 -3.68
CA ILE A 197 12.98 10.61 -4.74
C ILE A 197 12.89 9.09 -4.56
N ALA A 198 12.85 8.60 -3.31
CA ALA A 198 12.78 7.16 -3.04
C ALA A 198 11.39 6.54 -3.30
N THR A 199 10.34 7.35 -3.33
CA THR A 199 8.95 6.90 -3.49
C THR A 199 8.27 7.46 -4.73
N GLU A 200 8.90 8.41 -5.42
CA GLU A 200 8.33 9.14 -6.55
C GLU A 200 7.81 8.21 -7.65
N GLU A 201 8.65 7.31 -8.15
CA GLU A 201 8.29 6.40 -9.24
C GLU A 201 7.09 5.51 -8.86
N LEU A 202 7.13 4.91 -7.68
CA LEU A 202 6.07 4.05 -7.20
C LEU A 202 4.76 4.84 -6.98
N ALA A 203 4.86 6.05 -6.43
CA ALA A 203 3.70 6.89 -6.19
C ALA A 203 3.03 7.28 -7.52
N MET A 204 3.82 7.63 -8.55
CA MET A 204 3.30 7.89 -9.89
C MET A 204 2.65 6.64 -10.51
N LYS A 205 3.27 5.47 -10.40
CA LYS A 205 2.67 4.20 -10.87
C LYS A 205 1.36 3.86 -10.17
N LEU A 206 1.25 4.14 -8.88
CA LEU A 206 -0.01 3.97 -8.13
C LEU A 206 -1.07 5.01 -8.52
N GLN A 207 -0.68 6.26 -8.80
CA GLN A 207 -1.58 7.28 -9.38
C GLN A 207 -2.11 6.81 -10.74
N ASP A 208 -1.25 6.31 -11.62
CA ASP A 208 -1.65 5.78 -12.93
C ASP A 208 -2.55 4.55 -12.80
N GLY A 209 -2.22 3.64 -11.88
CA GLY A 209 -3.06 2.49 -11.55
C GLY A 209 -4.44 2.89 -11.02
N TRP A 210 -4.52 3.96 -10.22
CA TRP A 210 -5.79 4.51 -9.73
C TRP A 210 -6.62 5.07 -10.87
N ILE A 211 -6.02 5.92 -11.71
CA ILE A 211 -6.69 6.51 -12.88
C ILE A 211 -7.19 5.39 -13.79
N GLU A 212 -6.34 4.42 -14.11
CA GLU A 212 -6.72 3.28 -14.92
C GLU A 212 -7.89 2.53 -14.27
N SER A 213 -7.87 2.33 -12.95
CA SER A 213 -8.95 1.66 -12.24
C SER A 213 -10.30 2.38 -12.38
N LYS A 214 -10.32 3.71 -12.24
CA LYS A 214 -11.54 4.54 -12.30
C LYS A 214 -12.02 4.72 -13.74
N VAL A 215 -11.10 4.94 -14.66
CA VAL A 215 -11.37 5.25 -16.06
C VAL A 215 -11.60 3.98 -16.90
N LYS A 216 -11.08 2.80 -16.51
CA LYS A 216 -11.46 1.52 -17.13
C LYS A 216 -12.75 0.92 -16.58
N GLN A 217 -13.08 1.12 -15.29
CA GLN A 217 -14.32 0.59 -14.71
C GLN A 217 -15.56 1.44 -14.99
N ALA A 218 -15.40 2.74 -15.24
CA ALA A 218 -16.51 3.61 -15.61
C ALA A 218 -16.84 3.50 -17.11
N GLY A 219 -18.09 3.83 -17.45
CA GLY A 219 -18.44 4.27 -18.80
C GLY A 219 -17.81 5.63 -19.08
N VAL A 220 -18.60 6.65 -19.41
CA VAL A 220 -18.10 8.03 -19.47
C VAL A 220 -17.56 8.44 -18.09
N PRO A 221 -16.33 8.96 -17.96
CA PRO A 221 -15.77 9.41 -16.68
C PRO A 221 -16.67 10.44 -15.99
N THR A 222 -16.82 10.35 -14.66
CA THR A 222 -17.57 11.34 -13.88
C THR A 222 -16.78 12.63 -13.70
N ASP A 223 -17.46 13.72 -13.36
CA ASP A 223 -16.79 15.01 -13.08
C ASP A 223 -15.84 14.90 -11.89
N GLU A 224 -16.17 14.08 -10.89
CA GLU A 224 -15.31 13.75 -9.76
C GLU A 224 -13.98 13.11 -10.22
N VAL A 225 -14.05 12.04 -11.04
CA VAL A 225 -12.85 11.38 -11.58
C VAL A 225 -12.02 12.35 -12.42
N ILE A 226 -12.66 13.17 -13.25
CA ILE A 226 -11.97 14.20 -14.03
C ILE A 226 -11.25 15.18 -13.10
N ASN A 227 -11.91 15.68 -12.05
CA ASN A 227 -11.32 16.61 -11.10
C ASN A 227 -10.15 15.99 -10.33
N HIS A 228 -10.26 14.74 -9.89
CA HIS A 228 -9.13 14.02 -9.27
C HIS A 228 -7.95 13.87 -10.23
N VAL A 229 -8.19 13.43 -11.47
CA VAL A 229 -7.15 13.33 -12.50
C VAL A 229 -6.47 14.67 -12.72
N LEU A 230 -7.27 15.75 -12.83
CA LEU A 230 -6.74 17.09 -13.00
C LEU A 230 -5.97 17.56 -11.77
N ASN A 231 -6.35 17.17 -10.54
CA ASN A 231 -5.61 17.48 -9.31
C ASN A 231 -4.20 16.84 -9.28
N LEU A 232 -3.99 15.74 -10.00
CA LEU A 232 -2.68 15.09 -10.12
C LEU A 232 -1.74 15.77 -11.13
N ILE A 233 -2.25 16.75 -11.89
CA ILE A 233 -1.46 17.52 -12.86
C ILE A 233 -0.84 18.73 -12.17
N THR A 234 0.45 18.96 -12.40
CA THR A 234 1.11 20.21 -11.99
C THR A 234 0.69 21.34 -12.92
N LEU A 235 0.26 22.48 -12.35
CA LEU A 235 -0.07 23.66 -13.15
C LEU A 235 1.21 24.47 -13.35
N ASP A 236 1.74 24.44 -14.56
CA ASP A 236 2.75 25.37 -15.05
C ASP A 236 2.19 26.13 -16.26
N ASP A 237 2.97 27.09 -16.77
CA ASP A 237 2.56 27.96 -17.89
C ASP A 237 2.26 27.18 -19.18
N ASN A 238 2.67 25.90 -19.28
CA ASN A 238 2.52 25.03 -20.43
C ASN A 238 1.80 23.72 -20.09
N VAL A 239 0.86 23.76 -19.13
CA VAL A 239 0.16 22.56 -18.63
C VAL A 239 -0.44 21.69 -19.75
N LEU A 240 -0.94 22.29 -20.84
CA LEU A 240 -1.52 21.56 -21.97
C LEU A 240 -0.46 20.83 -22.82
N SER A 241 0.80 21.23 -22.74
CA SER A 241 1.94 20.57 -23.37
C SER A 241 2.57 19.49 -22.47
N SER A 242 2.17 19.40 -21.20
CA SER A 242 2.71 18.42 -20.27
C SER A 242 2.43 17.00 -20.78
N PRO A 243 3.46 16.13 -20.92
CA PRO A 243 3.27 14.74 -21.36
C PRO A 243 2.26 13.99 -20.49
N ARG A 244 2.25 14.26 -19.19
CA ARG A 244 1.34 13.63 -18.23
C ARG A 244 -0.11 14.10 -18.42
N PHE A 245 -0.31 15.40 -18.62
CA PHE A 245 -1.63 15.95 -18.94
C PHE A 245 -2.16 15.36 -20.25
N MET A 246 -1.34 15.32 -21.30
CA MET A 246 -1.73 14.77 -22.60
C MET A 246 -2.07 13.28 -22.53
N ALA A 247 -1.31 12.49 -21.77
CA ALA A 247 -1.62 11.08 -21.55
C ALA A 247 -3.00 10.89 -20.88
N TYR A 248 -3.30 11.68 -19.84
CA TYR A 248 -4.59 11.63 -19.17
C TYR A 248 -5.74 12.17 -20.02
N PHE A 249 -5.50 13.23 -20.78
CA PHE A 249 -6.46 13.76 -21.75
C PHE A 249 -6.84 12.71 -22.79
N GLU A 250 -5.86 12.05 -23.42
CA GLU A 250 -6.12 11.02 -24.44
C GLU A 250 -6.82 9.79 -23.85
N LEU A 251 -6.50 9.42 -22.60
CA LEU A 251 -7.20 8.36 -21.88
C LEU A 251 -8.68 8.72 -21.64
N LEU A 252 -8.96 9.92 -21.11
CA LEU A 252 -10.31 10.41 -20.87
C LEU A 252 -11.10 10.52 -22.18
N LYS A 253 -10.49 11.05 -23.24
CA LYS A 253 -11.08 11.18 -24.58
C LYS A 253 -11.47 9.83 -25.17
N ARG A 254 -10.58 8.84 -25.12
CA ARG A 254 -10.87 7.47 -25.58
C ARG A 254 -12.06 6.85 -24.87
N LYS A 255 -12.23 7.16 -23.58
CA LYS A 255 -13.32 6.61 -22.75
C LYS A 255 -14.63 7.37 -22.85
N HIS A 256 -14.57 8.69 -23.08
CA HIS A 256 -15.75 9.52 -23.28
C HIS A 256 -16.48 9.18 -24.60
N GLY A 257 -15.74 8.72 -25.62
CA GLY A 257 -16.32 8.21 -26.86
C GLY A 257 -16.58 9.30 -27.90
N THR A 258 -17.75 9.32 -28.53
CA THR A 258 -18.03 10.16 -29.72
C THR A 258 -18.44 11.60 -29.40
N ASN A 259 -18.89 11.92 -28.18
CA ASN A 259 -19.30 13.28 -27.80
C ASN A 259 -18.18 14.05 -27.07
N VAL A 260 -17.04 14.21 -27.74
CA VAL A 260 -15.84 14.86 -27.17
C VAL A 260 -16.10 16.31 -26.74
N ASP A 261 -17.12 16.97 -27.31
CA ASP A 261 -17.51 18.34 -26.94
C ASP A 261 -17.91 18.48 -25.45
N ASP A 262 -18.59 17.49 -24.88
CA ASP A 262 -18.94 17.46 -23.45
C ASP A 262 -17.69 17.25 -22.58
N LEU A 263 -16.73 16.43 -23.03
CA LEU A 263 -15.45 16.27 -22.34
C LEU A 263 -14.68 17.59 -22.25
N TYR A 264 -14.60 18.36 -23.36
CA TYR A 264 -13.93 19.66 -23.36
C TYR A 264 -14.58 20.64 -22.39
N VAL A 265 -15.91 20.62 -22.28
CA VAL A 265 -16.65 21.43 -21.30
C VAL A 265 -16.23 21.07 -19.87
N ARG A 266 -16.24 19.77 -19.52
CA ARG A 266 -15.88 19.30 -18.17
C ARG A 266 -14.41 19.56 -17.82
N LEU A 267 -13.50 19.27 -18.76
CA LEU A 267 -12.08 19.56 -18.58
C LEU A 267 -11.83 21.06 -18.40
N ALA A 268 -12.54 21.90 -19.14
CA ALA A 268 -12.42 23.34 -19.01
C ALA A 268 -12.91 23.85 -17.64
N ASP A 269 -14.04 23.34 -17.11
CA ASP A 269 -14.52 23.71 -15.77
C ASP A 269 -13.57 23.25 -14.67
N GLY A 270 -13.09 22.01 -14.77
CA GLY A 270 -12.15 21.42 -13.81
C GLY A 270 -10.79 22.14 -13.81
N LEU A 271 -10.21 22.40 -14.99
CA LEU A 271 -8.98 23.17 -15.11
C LEU A 271 -9.18 24.61 -14.63
N TRP A 272 -10.27 25.28 -15.00
CA TRP A 272 -10.54 26.63 -14.50
C TRP A 272 -10.62 26.68 -12.95
N SER A 273 -11.22 25.65 -12.33
CA SER A 273 -11.27 25.53 -10.87
C SER A 273 -9.88 25.39 -10.25
N ARG A 274 -8.98 24.65 -10.91
CA ARG A 274 -7.55 24.54 -10.54
C ARG A 274 -6.81 25.88 -10.58
N TYR A 275 -7.21 26.82 -11.45
CA TYR A 275 -6.69 28.20 -11.50
C TYR A 275 -7.37 29.14 -10.47
N GLY A 276 -7.86 28.59 -9.36
CA GLY A 276 -8.43 29.37 -8.25
C GLY A 276 -9.69 30.14 -8.65
N THR A 277 -10.44 29.64 -9.64
CA THR A 277 -11.62 30.31 -10.21
C THR A 277 -11.34 31.69 -10.82
N ASN A 278 -10.08 31.97 -11.15
CA ASN A 278 -9.65 33.22 -11.77
C ASN A 278 -9.70 33.11 -13.30
N ASP A 279 -10.71 33.76 -13.87
CA ASP A 279 -10.92 33.81 -15.33
C ASP A 279 -9.67 34.34 -16.07
N ALA A 280 -8.97 35.34 -15.54
CA ALA A 280 -7.80 35.92 -16.20
C ALA A 280 -6.61 34.94 -16.25
N ALA A 281 -6.34 34.24 -15.14
CA ALA A 281 -5.24 33.28 -15.08
C ALA A 281 -5.49 32.07 -16.00
N PHE A 282 -6.72 31.54 -16.00
CA PHE A 282 -7.08 30.44 -16.89
C PHE A 282 -7.02 30.84 -18.38
N LEU A 283 -7.52 32.04 -18.72
CA LEU A 283 -7.48 32.54 -20.10
C LEU A 283 -6.05 32.85 -20.56
N GLU A 284 -5.17 33.32 -19.68
CA GLU A 284 -3.77 33.54 -20.04
C GLU A 284 -3.04 32.22 -20.34
N MET A 285 -3.26 31.16 -19.55
CA MET A 285 -2.74 29.82 -19.87
C MET A 285 -3.24 29.32 -21.23
N LEU A 286 -4.53 29.49 -21.53
CA LEU A 286 -5.09 29.09 -22.83
C LEU A 286 -4.50 29.91 -23.98
N LYS A 287 -4.25 31.21 -23.77
CA LYS A 287 -3.64 32.09 -24.76
C LYS A 287 -2.21 31.65 -25.07
N ILE A 288 -1.37 31.41 -24.06
CA ILE A 288 0.00 30.89 -24.24
C ILE A 288 -0.06 29.55 -24.99
N SER A 289 -0.95 28.65 -24.58
CA SER A 289 -1.11 27.34 -25.22
C SER A 289 -1.60 27.41 -26.68
N LYS A 290 -2.17 28.52 -27.13
CA LYS A 290 -2.56 28.72 -28.53
C LYS A 290 -1.42 29.18 -29.44
N GLU A 291 -0.37 29.74 -28.86
CA GLU A 291 0.80 30.18 -29.62
C GLU A 291 1.66 28.96 -30.06
N ALA A 292 1.51 27.83 -29.37
CA ALA A 292 2.16 26.56 -29.73
C ALA A 292 1.24 25.69 -30.60
N SER A 293 1.71 25.33 -31.81
CA SER A 293 0.96 24.52 -32.78
C SER A 293 0.50 23.17 -32.23
N ALA A 294 1.26 22.58 -31.31
CA ALA A 294 0.94 21.28 -30.70
C ALA A 294 -0.29 21.33 -29.77
N THR A 295 -0.62 22.49 -29.20
CA THR A 295 -1.69 22.66 -28.20
C THR A 295 -2.82 23.58 -28.65
N GLU A 296 -2.68 24.23 -29.80
CA GLU A 296 -3.63 25.22 -30.33
C GLU A 296 -5.07 24.70 -30.42
N GLU A 297 -5.26 23.52 -31.01
CA GLU A 297 -6.59 22.92 -31.17
C GLU A 297 -7.23 22.63 -29.81
N LEU A 298 -6.48 22.01 -28.91
CA LEU A 298 -6.95 21.64 -27.57
C LEU A 298 -7.30 22.89 -26.76
N ALA A 299 -6.43 23.89 -26.73
CA ALA A 299 -6.67 25.15 -26.04
C ALA A 299 -7.91 25.88 -26.59
N THR A 300 -8.11 25.85 -27.91
CA THR A 300 -9.31 26.45 -28.56
C THR A 300 -10.60 25.72 -28.18
N LYS A 301 -10.57 24.39 -28.10
CA LYS A 301 -11.71 23.58 -27.67
C LYS A 301 -12.04 23.78 -26.19
N LEU A 302 -11.03 23.84 -25.33
CA LEU A 302 -11.20 24.13 -23.90
C LEU A 302 -11.78 25.54 -23.68
N GLU A 303 -11.29 26.56 -24.41
CA GLU A 303 -11.86 27.91 -24.31
C GLU A 303 -13.33 27.94 -24.76
N SER A 304 -13.66 27.22 -25.83
CA SER A 304 -15.04 27.11 -26.32
C SER A 304 -15.95 26.42 -25.31
N GLY A 305 -15.48 25.33 -24.69
CA GLY A 305 -16.19 24.62 -23.63
C GLY A 305 -16.44 25.51 -22.40
N TRP A 306 -15.40 26.25 -21.98
CA TRP A 306 -15.49 27.21 -20.88
C TRP A 306 -16.51 28.32 -21.14
N LYS A 307 -16.51 28.90 -22.35
CA LYS A 307 -17.49 29.93 -22.75
C LYS A 307 -18.93 29.40 -22.68
N LYS A 308 -19.19 28.17 -23.14
CA LYS A 308 -20.52 27.54 -23.05
C LYS A 308 -21.02 27.50 -21.60
N ILE A 309 -20.16 27.13 -20.64
CA ILE A 309 -20.51 27.10 -19.21
C ILE A 309 -20.88 28.50 -18.70
N ARG A 310 -20.11 29.52 -19.08
CA ARG A 310 -20.31 30.90 -18.63
C ARG A 310 -21.56 31.56 -19.18
N VAL A 311 -21.87 31.31 -20.45
CA VAL A 311 -23.11 31.78 -21.06
C VAL A 311 -24.30 31.16 -20.34
N ASN A 312 -24.30 29.83 -20.16
CA ASN A 312 -25.38 29.13 -19.44
C ASN A 312 -25.52 29.62 -17.99
N LYS A 313 -24.43 29.82 -17.24
CA LYS A 313 -24.49 30.34 -15.85
C LYS A 313 -25.04 31.78 -15.76
N ARG A 314 -24.88 32.61 -16.80
CA ARG A 314 -25.44 33.98 -16.85
C ARG A 314 -26.94 33.99 -17.17
N GLU A 315 -27.46 32.98 -17.86
CA GLU A 315 -28.90 32.85 -18.14
C GLU A 315 -29.75 32.47 -16.90
N TYR A 316 -29.14 31.90 -15.85
CA TYR A 316 -29.83 31.51 -14.60
C TYR A 316 -29.71 32.52 -13.46
N LEU A 317 -29.05 33.67 -13.66
CA LEU A 317 -29.08 34.78 -12.69
C LEU A 317 -30.32 35.64 -12.99
N PRO A 318 -31.23 35.89 -12.02
CA PRO A 318 -32.35 36.79 -12.25
C PRO A 318 -31.80 38.15 -12.65
N MET A 319 -32.20 38.63 -13.84
CA MET A 319 -31.95 40.01 -14.25
C MET A 319 -32.52 40.92 -13.16
N LYS A 320 -31.63 41.58 -12.41
CA LYS A 320 -32.00 42.69 -11.53
C LYS A 320 -32.14 43.96 -12.35
#